data_AF-A0A8K0CEM2-F1
#
_entry.id   AF-A0A8K0CEM2-F1
#
_cell.length_a   1.000
_cell.length_b   1.000
_cell.length_c   1.000
_cell.angle_alpha   90.00
_cell.angle_beta   90.00
_cell.angle_gamma   90.00
#
_symmetry.space_group_name_H-M   'P 1'
#
loop_
_entity.id
_entity.type
_entity.pdbx_description
1 polymer ?
#
loop_
_entity_poly.entity_id
_entity_poly.type
_entity_poly.pdbx_seq_one_letter_code
_entity_poly.pdbx_strand_id
1 'polypeptide(L)'
;MANESSSNGTQANRSLFQDDNPEQSNQETEENAVNAIAELLKDHAAEAREKWNFDFENETPLEGEWEWEKMENPENSEDLGNQESNHTETSEMESRQ
;
A
#
# COMPACT_ATOMS: atom_id res chain seq x y z
N MET A 1 -41.54 42.68 20.38
CA MET A 1 -40.08 42.81 20.58
C MET A 1 -39.42 41.60 19.96
N ALA A 2 -38.91 41.75 18.74
CA ALA A 2 -38.07 40.73 18.11
C ALA A 2 -36.64 40.96 18.63
N ASN A 3 -36.02 39.92 19.19
CA ASN A 3 -34.59 39.93 19.44
C ASN A 3 -33.98 38.90 18.49
N GLU A 4 -33.47 39.41 17.38
CA GLU A 4 -32.51 38.71 16.56
C GLU A 4 -31.15 38.78 17.28
N SER A 5 -30.51 37.64 17.47
CA SER A 5 -29.07 37.57 17.70
C SER A 5 -28.52 36.51 16.77
N SER A 6 -27.66 37.01 15.90
CA SER A 6 -26.99 36.37 14.78
C SER A 6 -25.70 35.64 15.21
N SER A 7 -25.15 34.85 14.28
CA SER A 7 -23.83 34.16 14.29
C SER A 7 -23.71 32.84 15.07
N ASN A 8 -23.09 31.75 14.58
CA ASN A 8 -22.35 31.48 13.34
C ASN A 8 -22.11 29.95 13.22
N GLY A 9 -22.15 29.43 11.98
CA GLY A 9 -21.41 28.23 11.55
C GLY A 9 -21.96 26.86 11.96
N THR A 10 -22.25 26.01 10.99
CA THR A 10 -22.33 24.56 11.20
C THR A 10 -20.96 24.12 11.75
N GLN A 11 -20.83 23.95 13.06
CA GLN A 11 -19.55 23.58 13.67
C GLN A 11 -19.26 22.11 13.34
N ALA A 12 -18.66 21.90 12.16
CA ALA A 12 -18.26 20.61 11.63
C ALA A 12 -17.09 19.99 12.43
N ASN A 13 -16.45 20.78 13.30
CA ASN A 13 -15.35 20.34 14.13
C ASN A 13 -15.89 19.84 15.49
N ARG A 14 -16.39 18.61 15.50
CA ARG A 14 -16.78 17.86 16.70
C ARG A 14 -16.19 16.46 16.62
N SER A 15 -15.68 15.95 17.73
CA SER A 15 -15.35 14.53 17.79
C SER A 15 -16.61 13.70 17.59
N LEU A 16 -16.56 12.71 16.69
CA LEU A 16 -17.69 11.81 16.43
C LEU A 16 -17.80 10.73 17.51
N PHE A 17 -16.69 10.38 18.14
CA PHE A 17 -16.59 9.40 19.21
C PHE A 17 -15.94 10.06 20.42
N GLN A 18 -16.56 9.94 21.59
CA GLN A 18 -16.00 10.44 22.84
C GLN A 18 -15.16 9.33 23.46
N ASP A 19 -14.02 9.68 24.05
CA ASP A 19 -13.26 8.74 24.87
C ASP A 19 -14.08 8.50 26.16
N ASP A 20 -14.74 7.35 26.25
CA ASP A 20 -15.58 6.97 27.40
C ASP A 20 -14.76 6.69 28.68
N ASN A 21 -13.42 6.75 28.60
CA ASN A 21 -12.51 6.47 29.70
C ASN A 21 -11.63 7.68 30.05
N PRO A 22 -12.00 8.49 31.05
CA PRO A 22 -11.25 9.69 31.44
C PRO A 22 -9.91 9.39 32.12
N GLU A 23 -9.61 8.13 32.47
CA GLU A 23 -8.33 7.73 33.06
C GLU A 23 -7.26 7.37 32.02
N GLN A 24 -7.64 7.15 30.75
CA GLN A 24 -6.66 6.89 29.69
C GLN A 24 -6.04 8.21 29.23
N SER A 25 -4.72 8.30 29.37
CA SER A 25 -3.95 9.42 28.83
C SER A 25 -4.07 9.46 27.31
N ASN A 26 -4.23 10.65 26.74
CA ASN A 26 -4.19 10.85 25.28
C ASN A 26 -2.91 10.28 24.63
N GLN A 27 -1.81 10.24 25.40
CA GLN A 27 -0.57 9.68 24.91
C GLN A 27 -0.64 8.14 24.77
N GLU A 28 -1.33 7.45 25.68
CA GLU A 28 -1.48 5.98 25.62
C GLU A 28 -2.42 5.55 24.48
N THR A 29 -3.46 6.33 24.19
CA THR A 29 -4.37 6.07 23.07
C THR A 29 -3.69 6.34 21.72
N GLU A 30 -2.90 7.42 21.62
CA GLU A 30 -2.11 7.73 20.43
C GLU A 30 -1.02 6.69 20.17
N GLU A 31 -0.25 6.30 21.18
CA GLU A 31 0.81 5.29 21.04
C GLU A 31 0.24 3.92 20.64
N ASN A 32 -0.90 3.51 21.21
CA ASN A 32 -1.58 2.28 20.81
C ASN A 32 -2.01 2.33 19.34
N ALA A 33 -2.64 3.43 18.91
CA ALA A 33 -3.08 3.60 17.52
C ALA A 33 -1.89 3.62 16.55
N VAL A 34 -0.81 4.31 16.90
CA VAL A 34 0.42 4.35 16.08
C VAL A 34 1.01 2.95 15.94
N ASN A 35 1.10 2.19 17.03
CA ASN A 35 1.62 0.83 17.00
C ASN A 35 0.72 -0.09 16.17
N ALA A 36 -0.60 -0.02 16.33
CA ALA A 36 -1.55 -0.80 15.56
C ALA A 36 -1.45 -0.51 14.05
N ILE A 37 -1.33 0.76 13.66
CA ILE A 37 -1.14 1.14 12.25
C ILE A 37 0.21 0.64 11.73
N ALA A 38 1.28 0.76 12.52
CA ALA A 38 2.61 0.30 12.13
C ALA A 38 2.66 -1.22 11.93
N GLU A 39 1.98 -1.99 12.76
CA GLU A 39 1.85 -3.45 12.60
C GLU A 39 1.07 -3.80 11.33
N LEU A 40 -0.09 -3.17 11.10
CA LEU A 40 -0.88 -3.36 9.87
C LEU A 40 -0.08 -3.08 8.60
N LEU A 41 0.75 -2.02 8.61
CA LEU A 41 1.60 -1.68 7.47
C LEU A 41 2.70 -2.73 7.22
N LYS A 42 3.28 -3.28 8.29
CA LYS A 42 4.30 -4.34 8.18
C LYS A 42 3.70 -5.62 7.62
N ASP A 43 2.54 -6.02 8.11
CA ASP A 43 1.84 -7.22 7.64
C ASP A 43 1.49 -7.10 6.16
N HIS A 44 0.93 -5.95 5.75
CA HIS A 44 0.61 -5.70 4.35
C HIS A 44 1.85 -5.70 3.44
N ALA A 45 2.97 -5.15 3.92
CA ALA A 45 4.23 -5.20 3.18
C ALA A 45 4.76 -6.64 3.03
N ALA A 46 4.65 -7.45 4.09
CA ALA A 46 5.06 -8.84 4.07
C ALA A 46 4.19 -9.67 3.10
N GLU A 47 2.87 -9.51 3.16
CA GLU A 47 1.92 -10.18 2.25
C GLU A 47 2.16 -9.78 0.79
N ALA A 48 2.39 -8.49 0.52
CA ALA A 48 2.69 -8.02 -0.83
C ALA A 48 4.00 -8.62 -1.36
N ARG A 49 5.04 -8.66 -0.52
CA ARG A 49 6.34 -9.24 -0.88
C ARG A 49 6.24 -10.73 -1.19
N GLU A 50 5.48 -11.49 -0.40
CA GLU A 50 5.26 -12.92 -0.65
C GLU A 50 4.45 -13.15 -1.93
N LYS A 51 3.37 -12.39 -2.12
CA LYS A 51 2.48 -12.54 -3.27
C LYS A 51 3.14 -12.22 -4.61
N TRP A 52 4.02 -11.23 -4.63
CA TRP A 52 4.62 -10.70 -5.86
C TRP A 52 6.09 -11.07 -6.02
N ASN A 53 6.68 -11.75 -5.04
CA ASN A 53 8.13 -11.97 -4.91
C ASN A 53 8.95 -10.72 -5.27
N PHE A 54 8.51 -9.56 -4.79
CA PHE A 54 9.15 -8.28 -5.09
C PHE A 54 9.48 -7.54 -3.80
N ASP A 55 10.72 -7.09 -3.67
CA ASP A 55 11.15 -6.25 -2.55
C ASP A 55 10.89 -4.78 -2.89
N PHE A 56 9.82 -4.24 -2.29
CA PHE A 56 9.43 -2.83 -2.44
C PHE A 56 10.38 -1.84 -1.75
N GLU A 57 11.19 -2.28 -0.79
CA GLU A 57 12.13 -1.39 -0.09
C GLU A 57 13.39 -1.13 -0.93
N ASN A 58 13.91 -2.18 -1.57
CA ASN A 58 15.10 -2.11 -2.41
C ASN A 58 14.79 -1.98 -3.91
N GLU A 59 13.51 -2.00 -4.29
CA GLU A 59 13.04 -2.02 -5.68
C GLU A 59 13.69 -3.15 -6.51
N THR A 60 13.85 -4.31 -5.88
CA THR A 60 14.49 -5.49 -6.47
C THR A 60 13.52 -6.65 -6.55
N PRO A 61 13.38 -7.31 -7.71
CA PRO A 61 12.66 -8.56 -7.77
C PRO A 61 13.40 -9.66 -7.01
N LEU A 62 12.64 -10.48 -6.30
CA LEU A 62 13.09 -11.67 -5.61
C LEU A 62 12.79 -12.89 -6.48
N GLU A 63 13.48 -14.00 -6.20
CA GLU A 63 13.19 -15.28 -6.84
C GLU A 63 11.80 -15.78 -6.40
N GLY A 64 10.95 -16.14 -7.37
CA GLY A 64 9.60 -16.59 -7.10
C GLY A 64 8.78 -16.86 -8.36
N GLU A 65 7.46 -16.72 -8.25
CA GLU A 65 6.49 -17.02 -9.32
C GLU A 65 6.50 -15.97 -10.43
N TRP A 66 6.81 -14.71 -10.10
CA TRP A 66 6.84 -13.58 -11.01
C TRP A 66 8.26 -13.24 -11.46
N GLU A 67 8.47 -13.17 -12.76
CA GLU A 67 9.69 -12.61 -13.34
C GLU A 67 9.44 -11.13 -13.69
N TRP A 68 10.23 -10.23 -13.10
CA TRP A 68 10.10 -8.79 -13.32
C TRP A 68 11.20 -8.28 -14.26
N GLU A 69 10.81 -7.49 -15.25
CA GLU A 69 11.72 -6.82 -16.18
C GLU A 69 11.61 -5.30 -16.02
N LYS A 70 12.76 -4.60 -15.94
CA LYS A 70 12.79 -3.14 -15.94
C LYS A 70 12.65 -2.64 -17.38
N MET A 71 11.49 -2.10 -17.73
CA MET A 71 11.33 -1.42 -19.01
C MET A 71 11.87 0.01 -18.90
N GLU A 72 12.84 0.35 -19.75
CA GLU A 72 13.27 1.74 -19.90
C GLU A 72 12.14 2.56 -20.53
N ASN A 73 11.88 3.74 -19.97
CA ASN A 73 10.84 4.62 -20.49
C ASN A 73 11.24 5.11 -21.89
N PRO A 74 10.40 4.93 -22.93
CA PRO A 74 10.80 5.24 -24.31
C PRO A 74 11.05 6.73 -24.56
N GLU A 75 10.63 7.62 -23.65
CA GLU A 75 10.97 9.05 -23.75
C GLU A 75 12.40 9.39 -23.31
N ASN A 76 13.16 8.42 -22.78
CA ASN A 76 14.57 8.58 -22.42
C ASN A 76 15.51 7.69 -23.26
N SER A 77 14.98 6.95 -24.24
CA SER A 77 15.75 6.04 -25.09
C SER A 77 16.10 6.69 -26.43
N GLU A 78 17.16 7.49 -26.46
CA GLU A 78 17.93 7.66 -27.71
C GLU A 78 18.83 6.43 -27.86
N ASP A 79 18.47 5.51 -28.76
CA ASP A 79 19.33 4.47 -29.36
C ASP A 79 19.77 3.35 -28.38
N LEU A 80 19.37 2.07 -28.53
CA LEU A 80 20.01 1.12 -29.44
C LEU A 80 19.28 -0.25 -29.46
N GLY A 81 18.84 -0.66 -30.66
CA GLY A 81 19.00 -2.02 -31.24
C GLY A 81 18.65 -3.31 -30.45
N ASN A 82 17.54 -3.93 -30.88
CA ASN A 82 17.45 -5.33 -31.34
C ASN A 82 17.79 -6.48 -30.35
N GLN A 83 16.77 -7.12 -29.78
CA GLN A 83 16.85 -8.52 -29.31
C GLN A 83 15.58 -9.28 -29.76
N GLU A 84 15.75 -10.16 -30.74
CA GLU A 84 14.82 -11.25 -31.08
C GLU A 84 14.59 -12.15 -29.86
N SER A 85 13.36 -12.19 -29.34
CA SER A 85 12.94 -13.19 -28.37
C SER A 85 12.49 -14.46 -29.10
N ASN A 86 13.40 -15.45 -29.11
CA ASN A 86 13.07 -16.83 -29.45
C ASN A 86 12.19 -17.43 -28.35
N HIS A 87 10.87 -17.29 -28.47
CA HIS A 87 9.92 -18.05 -27.65
C HIS A 87 9.94 -19.52 -28.10
N THR A 88 10.69 -20.37 -27.40
CA THR A 88 10.52 -21.83 -27.52
C THR A 88 9.35 -22.23 -26.63
N GLU A 89 8.18 -22.28 -27.28
CA GLU A 89 7.04 -23.04 -26.80
C GLU A 89 7.43 -24.53 -26.80
N THR A 90 7.42 -25.18 -25.63
CA THR A 90 7.08 -26.60 -25.46
C THR A 90 7.14 -26.99 -23.99
N SER A 91 6.00 -27.27 -23.38
CA SER A 91 5.72 -28.60 -22.80
C SER A 91 4.29 -28.62 -22.25
N GLU A 92 3.32 -28.90 -23.13
CA GLU A 92 2.22 -29.78 -22.73
C GLU A 92 2.84 -31.07 -22.18
N MET A 93 2.40 -31.52 -21.00
CA MET A 93 2.07 -32.94 -20.80
C MET A 93 1.23 -33.12 -19.54
N GLU A 94 0.02 -33.60 -19.80
CA GLU A 94 -0.96 -34.14 -18.87
C GLU A 94 -0.35 -35.03 -17.79
N SER A 95 -0.92 -34.97 -16.59
CA SER A 95 -1.09 -36.16 -15.77
C SER A 95 -2.42 -36.06 -15.02
N ARG A 96 -3.47 -36.52 -15.71
CA ARG A 96 -4.63 -37.11 -15.06
C ARG A 96 -4.28 -38.56 -14.74
N GLN A 97 -4.19 -38.91 -13.46
CA GLN A 97 -4.56 -40.22 -12.95
C GLN A 97 -5.28 -40.07 -11.62
#